data_AF-A0A2T4Z6C1-F1
#
_entry.id   AF-A0A2T4Z6C1-F1
#
_cell.length_a   1.000
_cell.length_b   1.000
_cell.length_c   1.000
_cell.angle_alpha   90.00
_cell.angle_beta   90.00
_cell.angle_gamma   90.00
#
_symmetry.space_group_name_H-M   'P 1'
#
loop_
_entity.id
_entity.type
_entity.pdbx_description
1 polymer ?
#
loop_
_entity_poly.entity_id
_entity_poly.type
_entity_poly.pdbx_seq_one_letter_code
_entity_poly.pdbx_strand_id
1 'polypeptide(L)'
;MSLANAARVLHWFKRGHASAAVGELSAAMGWPKSTTSRLLKDMAGHGLLERDEPTRRYRVGLLMLELGRSFASGDPMLEAVDQALQEITRETGFSTGISILDGADIVVLRSRPGTHPLRVVTPPGTRGPAAANSTGRMLLGLLPREEVERRFTPYPSGLRPNAPPSLEELMARVDRARLRGWEESSDEALPGLAGVSIAIPGRDGRPALAPYIAFAVAQVDKGGRARLAAMLQDMAASLSPGGLQAFPLHRERSSKEAALG
;
A
#
# COMPACT_ATOMS: atom_id res chain seq x y z
N MET A 1 -13.03 -15.87 -25.43
CA MET A 1 -13.20 -14.64 -24.65
C MET A 1 -11.94 -14.49 -23.78
N SER A 2 -11.19 -13.39 -23.85
CA SER A 2 -9.83 -13.38 -23.26
C SER A 2 -9.84 -13.05 -21.76
N LEU A 3 -9.03 -13.77 -20.99
CA LEU A 3 -8.71 -13.48 -19.58
C LEU A 3 -8.35 -12.00 -19.35
N ALA A 4 -7.67 -11.38 -20.31
CA ALA A 4 -7.32 -9.97 -20.29
C ALA A 4 -8.55 -9.05 -20.18
N ASN A 5 -9.66 -9.36 -20.85
CA ASN A 5 -10.87 -8.55 -20.77
C ASN A 5 -11.57 -8.71 -19.42
N ALA A 6 -11.60 -9.92 -18.85
CA ALA A 6 -12.11 -10.13 -17.49
C ALA A 6 -11.27 -9.35 -16.47
N ALA A 7 -9.94 -9.39 -16.58
CA ALA A 7 -9.05 -8.60 -15.74
C ALA A 7 -9.31 -7.10 -15.87
N ARG A 8 -9.52 -6.58 -17.10
CA ARG A 8 -9.88 -5.17 -17.32
C ARG A 8 -11.18 -4.77 -16.62
N VAL A 9 -12.20 -5.62 -16.63
CA VAL A 9 -13.45 -5.38 -15.90
C VAL A 9 -13.19 -5.29 -14.39
N LEU A 10 -12.42 -6.21 -13.82
CA LEU A 10 -12.06 -6.17 -12.39
C LEU A 10 -11.24 -4.91 -12.04
N HIS A 11 -10.32 -4.49 -12.91
CA HIS A 11 -9.57 -3.24 -12.74
C HIS A 11 -10.46 -2.00 -12.81
N TRP A 12 -11.58 -2.06 -13.53
CA TRP A 12 -12.56 -0.98 -13.53
C TRP A 12 -13.29 -0.92 -12.19
N PHE A 13 -13.76 -2.04 -11.65
CA PHE A 13 -14.35 -2.09 -10.31
C PHE A 13 -13.37 -1.62 -9.22
N LYS A 14 -12.07 -1.95 -9.35
CA LYS A 14 -10.99 -1.48 -8.47
C LYS A 14 -10.90 0.05 -8.35
N ARG A 15 -11.46 0.82 -9.30
CA ARG A 15 -11.48 2.30 -9.26
C ARG A 15 -12.56 2.90 -8.35
N GLY A 16 -13.27 2.07 -7.56
CA GLY A 16 -14.26 2.53 -6.58
C GLY A 16 -15.71 2.49 -7.06
N HIS A 17 -15.99 1.86 -8.20
CA HIS A 17 -17.37 1.69 -8.69
C HIS A 17 -18.04 0.51 -7.97
N ALA A 18 -19.14 0.76 -7.25
CA ALA A 18 -19.84 -0.29 -6.49
C ALA A 18 -20.60 -1.30 -7.37
N SER A 19 -21.14 -0.85 -8.50
CA SER A 19 -21.85 -1.70 -9.46
C SER A 19 -21.81 -1.09 -10.86
N ALA A 20 -22.02 -1.91 -11.89
CA ALA A 20 -21.98 -1.48 -13.29
C ALA A 20 -23.15 -2.08 -14.11
N ALA A 21 -23.76 -1.25 -14.95
CA ALA A 21 -24.60 -1.74 -16.04
C ALA A 21 -23.74 -2.15 -17.25
N VAL A 22 -24.29 -3.04 -18.11
CA VAL A 22 -23.62 -3.45 -19.36
C VAL A 22 -23.23 -2.25 -20.22
N GLY A 23 -24.11 -1.23 -20.30
CA GLY A 23 -23.87 -0.03 -21.09
C GLY A 23 -22.69 0.80 -20.59
N GLU A 24 -22.53 0.92 -19.27
CA GLU A 24 -21.44 1.68 -18.65
C GLU A 24 -20.09 1.02 -18.93
N LEU A 25 -19.99 -0.31 -18.76
CA LEU A 25 -18.76 -1.05 -19.06
C LEU A 25 -18.48 -1.12 -20.56
N SER A 26 -19.52 -1.21 -21.40
CA SER A 26 -19.38 -1.14 -22.86
C SER A 26 -18.75 0.18 -23.29
N ALA A 27 -19.25 1.30 -22.76
CA ALA A 27 -18.70 2.63 -23.02
C ALA A 27 -17.27 2.77 -22.47
N ALA A 28 -17.04 2.37 -21.21
CA ALA A 28 -15.73 2.51 -20.57
C ALA A 28 -14.62 1.67 -21.24
N MET A 29 -14.98 0.55 -21.85
CA MET A 29 -14.01 -0.38 -22.46
C MET A 29 -13.88 -0.24 -23.97
N GLY A 30 -14.81 0.47 -24.63
CA GLY A 30 -14.91 0.54 -26.09
C GLY A 30 -15.36 -0.77 -26.73
N TRP A 31 -16.16 -1.58 -26.02
CA TRP A 31 -16.60 -2.90 -26.49
C TRP A 31 -18.07 -2.89 -26.94
N PRO A 32 -18.45 -3.70 -27.95
CA PRO A 32 -19.86 -3.88 -28.30
C PRO A 32 -20.69 -4.41 -27.12
N LYS A 33 -21.92 -3.89 -26.94
CA LYS A 33 -22.83 -4.30 -25.84
C LYS A 33 -23.04 -5.81 -25.76
N SER A 34 -23.13 -6.51 -26.90
CA SER A 34 -23.30 -7.96 -26.95
C SER A 34 -22.07 -8.71 -26.42
N THR A 35 -20.86 -8.22 -26.73
CA THR A 35 -19.59 -8.76 -26.20
C THR A 35 -19.47 -8.50 -24.71
N THR A 36 -19.73 -7.27 -24.26
CA THR A 36 -19.72 -6.92 -22.83
C THR A 36 -20.74 -7.77 -22.07
N SER A 37 -21.97 -7.90 -22.56
CA SER A 37 -23.01 -8.69 -21.89
C SER A 37 -22.63 -10.16 -21.75
N ARG A 38 -22.03 -10.78 -22.79
CA ARG A 38 -21.56 -12.17 -22.71
C ARG A 38 -20.45 -12.32 -21.69
N LEU A 39 -19.47 -11.41 -21.67
CA LEU A 39 -18.38 -11.41 -20.71
C LEU A 39 -18.85 -11.27 -19.27
N LEU A 40 -19.74 -10.32 -18.98
CA LEU A 40 -20.23 -10.13 -17.62
C LEU A 40 -21.07 -11.31 -17.14
N LYS A 41 -21.87 -11.91 -18.03
CA LYS A 41 -22.62 -13.13 -17.72
C LYS A 41 -21.69 -14.31 -17.40
N ASP A 42 -20.62 -14.48 -18.18
CA ASP A 42 -19.66 -15.56 -17.97
C ASP A 42 -18.84 -15.35 -16.68
N MET A 43 -18.35 -14.13 -16.44
CA MET A 43 -17.71 -13.76 -15.17
C MET A 43 -18.64 -13.99 -13.97
N ALA A 44 -19.94 -13.72 -14.11
CA ALA A 44 -20.92 -14.01 -13.07
C ALA A 44 -21.16 -15.51 -12.88
N GLY A 45 -21.21 -16.29 -13.96
CA GLY A 45 -21.29 -17.75 -13.93
C GLY A 45 -20.09 -18.40 -13.21
N HIS A 46 -18.93 -17.73 -13.21
CA HIS A 46 -17.72 -18.15 -12.49
C HIS A 46 -17.51 -17.46 -11.13
N GLY A 47 -18.49 -16.72 -10.63
CA GLY A 47 -18.45 -16.09 -9.30
C GLY A 47 -17.55 -14.86 -9.17
N LEU A 48 -16.88 -14.43 -10.24
CA LEU A 48 -16.05 -13.20 -10.24
C LEU A 48 -16.91 -11.94 -10.09
N LEU A 49 -18.12 -11.99 -10.65
CA LEU A 49 -19.15 -10.97 -10.51
C LEU A 49 -20.44 -11.59 -9.98
N GLU A 50 -21.32 -10.74 -9.47
CA GLU A 50 -22.70 -11.09 -9.16
C GLU A 50 -23.62 -10.13 -9.89
N ARG A 51 -24.70 -10.66 -10.45
CA ARG A 51 -25.72 -9.86 -11.10
C ARG A 51 -26.88 -9.65 -10.15
N ASP A 52 -27.18 -8.39 -9.86
CA ASP A 52 -28.40 -8.02 -9.18
C ASP A 52 -29.57 -8.10 -10.18
N GLU A 53 -30.49 -9.05 -10.00
CA GLU A 53 -31.59 -9.25 -10.95
C GLU A 53 -32.57 -8.06 -11.05
N PRO A 54 -32.97 -7.39 -9.94
CA PRO A 54 -33.80 -6.20 -10.01
C PRO A 54 -33.21 -5.05 -10.82
N THR A 55 -31.95 -4.68 -10.57
CA THR A 55 -31.32 -3.55 -11.28
C THR A 55 -30.60 -3.97 -12.56
N ARG A 56 -30.41 -5.27 -12.78
CA ARG A 56 -29.63 -5.88 -13.87
C ARG A 56 -28.16 -5.42 -13.87
N ARG A 57 -27.68 -4.84 -12.76
CA ARG A 57 -26.30 -4.37 -12.59
C ARG A 57 -25.41 -5.49 -12.08
N TYR A 58 -24.14 -5.41 -12.40
CA TYR A 58 -23.10 -6.32 -11.94
C TYR A 58 -22.30 -5.68 -10.81
N ARG A 59 -21.98 -6.44 -9.78
CA ARG A 59 -21.03 -6.06 -8.72
C ARG A 59 -19.96 -7.13 -8.58
N VAL A 60 -18.90 -6.83 -7.84
CA VAL A 60 -17.88 -7.81 -7.47
C VAL A 60 -18.55 -8.98 -6.73
N GLY A 61 -18.24 -10.20 -7.15
CA GLY A 61 -18.81 -11.42 -6.57
C GLY A 61 -18.07 -11.89 -5.32
N LEU A 62 -18.73 -12.78 -4.56
CA LEU A 62 -18.24 -13.32 -3.29
C LEU A 62 -16.86 -14.00 -3.42
N LEU A 63 -16.58 -14.68 -4.54
CA LEU A 63 -15.29 -15.33 -4.79
C LEU A 63 -14.12 -14.35 -4.62
N MET A 64 -14.28 -13.10 -5.07
CA MET A 64 -13.23 -12.09 -4.95
C MET A 64 -12.96 -11.71 -3.49
N LEU A 65 -14.01 -11.70 -2.64
CA LEU A 65 -13.87 -11.49 -1.20
C LEU A 65 -13.15 -12.67 -0.55
N GLU A 66 -13.52 -13.90 -0.89
CA GLU A 66 -12.92 -15.13 -0.35
C GLU A 66 -11.42 -15.22 -0.69
N LEU A 67 -11.07 -14.94 -1.94
CA LEU A 67 -9.67 -14.89 -2.39
C LEU A 67 -8.89 -13.76 -1.70
N GLY A 68 -9.50 -12.58 -1.55
CA GLY A 68 -8.89 -11.47 -0.82
C GLY A 68 -8.63 -11.79 0.65
N ARG A 69 -9.55 -12.51 1.30
CA ARG A 69 -9.35 -13.02 2.67
C ARG A 69 -8.21 -14.02 2.72
N SER A 70 -8.15 -14.99 1.80
CA SER A 70 -7.07 -15.98 1.74
C SER A 70 -5.69 -15.36 1.58
N PHE A 71 -5.55 -14.36 0.70
CA PHE A 71 -4.30 -13.59 0.55
C PHE A 71 -3.85 -12.96 1.89
N ALA A 72 -4.80 -12.48 2.68
CA ALA A 72 -4.51 -11.72 3.88
C ALA A 72 -4.53 -12.54 5.18
N SER A 73 -5.08 -13.75 5.19
CA SER A 73 -5.13 -14.65 6.36
C SER A 73 -3.97 -15.65 6.38
N GLY A 74 -3.28 -15.83 5.26
CA GLY A 74 -2.16 -16.76 5.15
C GLY A 74 -0.87 -16.25 5.78
N ASP A 75 -0.82 -14.99 6.26
CA ASP A 75 0.43 -14.35 6.68
C ASP A 75 0.59 -14.13 8.19
N PRO A 76 1.35 -15.00 8.92
CA PRO A 76 1.57 -14.82 10.35
C PRO A 76 2.27 -13.53 10.72
N MET A 77 3.14 -12.99 9.84
CA MET A 77 3.78 -11.70 10.10
C MET A 77 2.77 -10.56 10.00
N LEU A 78 1.91 -10.58 8.97
CA LEU A 78 0.83 -9.61 8.85
C LEU A 78 -0.10 -9.63 10.06
N GLU A 79 -0.48 -10.82 10.53
CA GLU A 79 -1.34 -10.99 11.71
C GLU A 79 -0.65 -10.48 12.99
N ALA A 80 0.61 -10.84 13.20
CA ALA A 80 1.36 -10.40 14.37
C ALA A 80 1.54 -8.86 14.41
N VAL A 81 1.79 -8.25 13.25
CA VAL A 81 1.86 -6.78 13.13
C VAL A 81 0.48 -6.14 13.36
N ASP A 82 -0.61 -6.72 12.84
CA ASP A 82 -1.97 -6.17 13.03
C ASP A 82 -2.42 -6.22 14.50
N GLN A 83 -2.05 -7.29 15.22
CA GLN A 83 -2.26 -7.42 16.66
C GLN A 83 -1.43 -6.42 17.46
N ALA A 84 -0.15 -6.24 17.15
CA ALA A 84 0.68 -5.27 17.84
C ALA A 84 0.22 -3.81 17.57
N LEU A 85 -0.23 -3.51 16.35
CA LEU A 85 -0.81 -2.21 16.02
C LEU A 85 -2.12 -1.93 16.74
N GLN A 86 -2.90 -2.96 17.11
CA GLN A 86 -4.08 -2.79 17.94
C GLN A 86 -3.73 -2.16 19.29
N GLU A 87 -2.63 -2.58 19.89
CA GLU A 87 -2.15 -2.01 21.15
C GLU A 87 -1.70 -0.56 20.97
N ILE A 88 -0.92 -0.27 19.93
CA ILE A 88 -0.50 1.11 19.62
C ILE A 88 -1.70 2.03 19.36
N THR A 89 -2.73 1.52 18.67
CA THR A 89 -3.99 2.26 18.44
C THR A 89 -4.67 2.57 19.77
N ARG A 90 -4.71 1.60 20.69
CA ARG A 90 -5.32 1.74 22.02
C ARG A 90 -4.56 2.74 22.89
N GLU A 91 -3.23 2.72 22.86
CA GLU A 91 -2.37 3.61 23.66
C GLU A 91 -2.40 5.05 23.14
N THR A 92 -2.29 5.23 21.82
CA THR A 92 -2.12 6.57 21.21
C THR A 92 -3.44 7.23 20.80
N GLY A 93 -4.48 6.43 20.60
CA GLY A 93 -5.74 6.85 20.00
C GLY A 93 -5.67 7.21 18.52
N PHE A 94 -4.50 7.14 17.87
CA PHE A 94 -4.33 7.44 16.45
C PHE A 94 -4.67 6.24 15.57
N SER A 95 -5.04 6.52 14.32
CA SER A 95 -5.31 5.45 13.36
C SER A 95 -4.02 4.75 12.99
N THR A 96 -4.07 3.43 12.87
CA THR A 96 -2.93 2.61 12.44
C THR A 96 -3.30 1.75 11.25
N GLY A 97 -2.31 1.19 10.58
CA GLY A 97 -2.57 0.24 9.52
C GLY A 97 -1.30 -0.35 8.94
N ILE A 98 -1.48 -1.19 7.94
CA ILE A 98 -0.41 -1.90 7.26
C ILE A 98 -0.62 -1.75 5.76
N SER A 99 0.41 -1.30 5.07
CA SER A 99 0.42 -1.19 3.61
C SER A 99 1.50 -2.07 2.98
N ILE A 100 1.30 -2.43 1.72
CA ILE A 100 2.31 -3.03 0.84
C ILE A 100 2.55 -2.14 -0.37
N LEU A 101 3.62 -2.44 -1.12
CA LEU A 101 3.96 -1.71 -2.35
C LEU A 101 3.49 -2.48 -3.57
N ASP A 102 2.80 -1.80 -4.48
CA ASP A 102 2.34 -2.34 -5.77
C ASP A 102 2.60 -1.32 -6.88
N GLY A 103 3.64 -1.58 -7.70
CA GLY A 103 4.14 -0.60 -8.67
C GLY A 103 4.67 0.66 -7.97
N ALA A 104 4.11 1.82 -8.34
CA ALA A 104 4.43 3.13 -7.77
C ALA A 104 3.45 3.58 -6.66
N ASP A 105 2.54 2.71 -6.23
CA ASP A 105 1.56 3.00 -5.18
C ASP A 105 1.76 2.11 -3.95
N ILE A 106 1.30 2.60 -2.81
CA ILE A 106 0.97 1.77 -1.66
C ILE A 106 -0.44 1.22 -1.77
N VAL A 107 -0.69 0.06 -1.17
CA VAL A 107 -2.01 -0.55 -1.01
C VAL A 107 -2.21 -0.90 0.45
N VAL A 108 -3.29 -0.39 1.05
CA VAL A 108 -3.64 -0.68 2.44
C VAL A 108 -4.19 -2.10 2.53
N LEU A 109 -3.57 -2.95 3.36
CA LEU A 109 -4.04 -4.31 3.65
C LEU A 109 -4.92 -4.37 4.90
N ARG A 110 -4.55 -3.58 5.92
CA ARG A 110 -5.24 -3.47 7.21
C ARG A 110 -5.26 -2.02 7.64
N SER A 111 -6.34 -1.63 8.29
CA SER A 111 -6.49 -0.30 8.85
C SER A 111 -7.37 -0.37 10.08
N ARG A 112 -6.98 0.37 11.11
CA ARG A 112 -7.68 0.51 12.38
C ARG A 112 -7.94 1.99 12.60
N PRO A 113 -9.21 2.41 12.61
CA PRO A 113 -9.54 3.78 12.93
C PRO A 113 -9.16 4.05 14.40
N GLY A 114 -8.51 5.19 14.64
CA GLY A 114 -8.23 5.67 15.98
C GLY A 114 -9.49 6.11 16.74
N THR A 115 -9.32 6.51 17.99
CA THR A 115 -10.39 6.97 18.89
C THR A 115 -10.51 8.49 18.96
N HIS A 116 -9.52 9.24 18.44
CA HIS A 116 -9.60 10.70 18.37
C HIS A 116 -10.81 11.17 17.54
N PRO A 117 -11.45 12.30 17.89
CA PRO A 117 -12.58 12.84 17.13
C PRO A 117 -12.20 13.13 15.66
N LEU A 118 -11.04 13.75 15.47
CA LEU A 118 -10.41 13.88 14.16
C LEU A 118 -9.46 12.70 13.95
N ARG A 119 -9.93 11.70 13.20
CA ARG A 119 -9.19 10.47 12.89
C ARG A 119 -9.09 10.25 11.39
N VAL A 120 -8.01 9.61 10.99
CA VAL A 120 -7.74 9.25 9.59
C VAL A 120 -8.40 7.91 9.31
N VAL A 121 -9.19 7.80 8.25
CA VAL A 121 -9.81 6.53 7.85
C VAL A 121 -9.31 6.15 6.47
N THR A 122 -8.60 5.02 6.39
CA THR A 122 -7.99 4.49 5.15
C THR A 122 -8.41 3.03 4.97
N PRO A 123 -9.58 2.74 4.36
CA PRO A 123 -10.08 1.37 4.25
C PRO A 123 -9.11 0.43 3.52
N PRO A 124 -9.11 -0.88 3.81
CA PRO A 124 -8.37 -1.86 3.02
C PRO A 124 -8.67 -1.77 1.52
N GLY A 125 -7.65 -1.93 0.69
CA GLY A 125 -7.72 -1.74 -0.77
C GLY A 125 -7.50 -0.30 -1.23
N THR A 126 -7.49 0.68 -0.32
CA THR A 126 -7.13 2.08 -0.64
C THR A 126 -5.71 2.14 -1.21
N ARG A 127 -5.53 2.96 -2.25
CA ARG A 127 -4.23 3.21 -2.89
C ARG A 127 -3.78 4.64 -2.67
N GLY A 128 -2.47 4.86 -2.63
CA GLY A 128 -1.88 6.19 -2.59
C GLY A 128 -0.49 6.21 -3.24
N PRO A 129 -0.04 7.36 -3.79
CA PRO A 129 1.27 7.44 -4.45
C PRO A 129 2.39 7.15 -3.46
N ALA A 130 3.25 6.17 -3.74
CA ALA A 130 4.32 5.79 -2.81
C ALA A 130 5.31 6.94 -2.58
N ALA A 131 5.52 7.80 -3.57
CA ALA A 131 6.36 8.98 -3.44
C ALA A 131 5.87 9.99 -2.39
N ALA A 132 4.55 10.09 -2.20
CA ALA A 132 3.90 11.08 -1.34
C ALA A 132 3.48 10.52 0.04
N ASN A 133 3.82 9.27 0.35
CA ASN A 133 3.45 8.61 1.61
C ASN A 133 4.71 8.11 2.32
N SER A 134 4.77 8.26 3.65
CA SER A 134 5.86 7.68 4.44
C SER A 134 5.96 6.16 4.30
N THR A 135 4.83 5.46 4.24
CA THR A 135 4.76 4.01 3.97
C THR A 135 5.44 3.64 2.66
N GLY A 136 5.15 4.41 1.60
CA GLY A 136 5.69 4.17 0.28
C GLY A 136 7.20 4.35 0.25
N ARG A 137 7.71 5.45 0.80
CA ARG A 137 9.15 5.69 0.89
C ARG A 137 9.88 4.64 1.72
N MET A 138 9.30 4.16 2.82
CA MET A 138 9.86 3.06 3.60
C MET A 138 9.97 1.76 2.78
N LEU A 139 8.91 1.40 2.04
CA LEU A 139 8.90 0.20 1.21
C LEU A 139 9.86 0.31 0.01
N LEU A 140 9.95 1.49 -0.61
CA LEU A 140 10.92 1.77 -1.68
C LEU A 140 12.37 1.63 -1.18
N GLY A 141 12.63 1.98 0.08
CA GLY A 141 13.93 1.79 0.70
C GLY A 141 14.37 0.33 0.83
N LEU A 142 13.47 -0.64 0.68
CA LEU A 142 13.82 -2.07 0.64
C LEU A 142 14.21 -2.57 -0.75
N LEU A 143 14.02 -1.75 -1.78
CA LEU A 143 14.31 -2.12 -3.17
C LEU A 143 15.70 -1.65 -3.61
N PRO A 144 16.31 -2.33 -4.59
CA PRO A 144 17.45 -1.78 -5.33
C PRO A 144 17.11 -0.42 -5.93
N ARG A 145 18.10 0.45 -6.06
CA ARG A 145 17.91 1.81 -6.57
C ARG A 145 17.31 1.82 -7.98
N GLU A 146 17.80 0.94 -8.84
CA GLU A 146 17.40 0.81 -10.25
C GLU A 146 15.92 0.39 -10.37
N GLU A 147 15.42 -0.38 -9.41
CA GLU A 147 14.02 -0.78 -9.34
C GLU A 147 13.12 0.42 -9.02
N VAL A 148 13.54 1.29 -8.10
CA VAL A 148 12.82 2.52 -7.78
C VAL A 148 12.82 3.46 -8.97
N GLU A 149 13.98 3.71 -9.58
CA GLU A 149 14.10 4.58 -10.76
C GLU A 149 13.20 4.13 -11.91
N ARG A 150 13.14 2.81 -12.17
CA ARG A 150 12.26 2.24 -13.21
C ARG A 150 10.77 2.45 -12.90
N ARG A 151 10.35 2.35 -11.64
CA ARG A 151 8.95 2.56 -11.23
C ARG A 151 8.48 4.00 -11.38
N PHE A 152 9.42 4.95 -11.32
CA PHE A 152 9.15 6.38 -11.34
C PHE A 152 9.70 7.06 -12.60
N THR A 153 9.84 6.31 -13.70
CA THR A 153 10.18 6.84 -15.02
C THR A 153 9.04 6.55 -16.01
N PRO A 154 8.29 7.58 -16.49
CA PRO A 154 8.41 8.99 -16.12
C PRO A 154 7.95 9.28 -14.68
N TYR A 155 8.46 10.37 -14.09
CA TYR A 155 8.07 10.77 -12.74
C TYR A 155 6.61 11.27 -12.73
N PRO A 156 5.77 10.90 -11.75
CA PRO A 156 4.36 11.24 -11.74
C PRO A 156 4.13 12.77 -11.64
N SER A 157 3.30 13.29 -12.53
CA SER A 157 2.78 14.65 -12.44
C SER A 157 1.62 14.74 -11.45
N GLY A 158 1.40 15.92 -10.85
CA GLY A 158 0.23 16.19 -10.03
C GLY A 158 0.33 15.75 -8.57
N LEU A 159 1.54 15.42 -8.10
CA LEU A 159 1.80 15.32 -6.66
C LEU A 159 1.61 16.69 -5.99
N ARG A 160 1.25 16.68 -4.71
CA ARG A 160 1.07 17.93 -3.95
C ARG A 160 2.42 18.65 -3.78
N PRO A 161 2.44 19.97 -3.58
CA PRO A 161 3.68 20.74 -3.46
C PRO A 161 4.67 20.26 -2.38
N ASN A 162 4.17 19.62 -1.31
CA ASN A 162 5.01 19.14 -0.22
C ASN A 162 5.61 17.75 -0.46
N ALA A 163 5.06 17.02 -1.45
CA ALA A 163 5.62 15.74 -1.88
C ALA A 163 6.92 15.97 -2.67
N PRO A 164 7.80 14.95 -2.80
CA PRO A 164 8.99 15.06 -3.62
C PRO A 164 8.65 15.49 -5.07
N PRO A 165 9.22 16.60 -5.59
CA PRO A 165 8.86 17.12 -6.90
C PRO A 165 9.60 16.40 -8.05
N SER A 166 10.59 15.55 -7.73
CA SER A 166 11.40 14.84 -8.71
C SER A 166 11.81 13.46 -8.20
N LEU A 167 12.27 12.61 -9.13
CA LEU A 167 12.87 11.32 -8.80
C LEU A 167 14.10 11.49 -7.90
N GLU A 168 14.91 12.51 -8.14
CA GLU A 168 16.10 12.81 -7.33
C GLU A 168 15.74 13.09 -5.87
N GLU A 169 14.75 13.97 -5.61
CA GLU A 169 14.30 14.26 -4.25
C GLU A 169 13.63 13.04 -3.61
N LEU A 170 12.88 12.25 -4.39
CA LEU A 170 12.30 10.99 -3.89
C LEU A 170 13.41 10.06 -3.41
N MET A 171 14.46 9.86 -4.23
CA MET A 171 15.59 9.01 -3.87
C MET A 171 16.33 9.52 -2.63
N ALA A 172 16.55 10.84 -2.52
CA ALA A 172 17.17 11.43 -1.34
C ALA A 172 16.36 11.16 -0.05
N ARG A 173 15.01 11.25 -0.12
CA ARG A 173 14.14 10.92 1.02
C ARG A 173 14.16 9.42 1.33
N VAL A 174 14.17 8.56 0.32
CA VAL A 174 14.26 7.10 0.48
C VAL A 174 15.59 6.71 1.14
N ASP A 175 16.70 7.30 0.71
CA ASP A 175 18.02 7.03 1.30
C ASP A 175 18.10 7.51 2.76
N ARG A 176 17.51 8.66 3.07
CA ARG A 176 17.38 9.12 4.47
C ARG A 176 16.51 8.19 5.30
N ALA A 177 15.37 7.75 4.78
CA ALA A 177 14.47 6.81 5.45
C ALA A 177 15.20 5.48 5.74
N ARG A 178 16.01 5.01 4.78
CA ARG A 178 16.86 3.83 4.92
C ARG A 178 17.84 3.95 6.08
N LEU A 179 18.53 5.08 6.19
CA LEU A 179 19.48 5.33 7.27
C LEU A 179 18.79 5.47 8.64
N ARG A 180 17.60 6.11 8.68
CA ARG A 180 16.91 6.40 9.94
C ARG A 180 16.08 5.21 10.46
N GLY A 181 15.69 4.28 9.60
CA GLY A 181 14.82 3.16 9.96
C GLY A 181 13.33 3.52 10.07
N TRP A 182 12.96 4.76 9.79
CA TRP A 182 11.57 5.25 9.77
C TRP A 182 11.46 6.54 8.95
N GLU A 183 10.26 6.82 8.46
CA GLU A 183 9.95 8.00 7.66
C GLU A 183 8.64 8.64 8.12
N GLU A 184 8.52 9.94 7.88
CA GLU A 184 7.29 10.70 8.06
C GLU A 184 6.87 11.40 6.76
N SER A 185 5.58 11.69 6.65
CA SER A 185 5.02 12.54 5.60
C SER A 185 4.04 13.52 6.22
N SER A 186 3.94 14.74 5.69
CA SER A 186 2.98 15.75 6.15
C SER A 186 2.48 16.59 4.99
N ASP A 187 1.16 16.63 4.80
CA ASP A 187 0.51 17.38 3.72
C ASP A 187 0.92 16.94 2.30
N GLU A 188 1.56 15.77 2.16
CA GLU A 188 2.13 15.28 0.90
C GLU A 188 1.11 14.47 0.07
N ALA A 189 0.37 13.56 0.71
CA ALA A 189 -0.67 12.78 0.05
C ALA A 189 -2.02 13.50 0.08
N LEU A 190 -2.42 14.02 1.24
CA LEU A 190 -3.67 14.74 1.46
C LEU A 190 -3.42 15.94 2.38
N PRO A 191 -4.14 17.07 2.20
CA PRO A 191 -4.05 18.21 3.10
C PRO A 191 -4.52 17.84 4.52
N GLY A 192 -3.82 18.35 5.52
CA GLY A 192 -4.07 18.12 6.94
C GLY A 192 -3.67 16.75 7.43
N LEU A 193 -3.12 15.86 6.57
CA LEU A 193 -2.77 14.49 6.93
C LEU A 193 -1.25 14.32 7.11
N ALA A 194 -0.87 13.65 8.19
CA ALA A 194 0.48 13.19 8.42
C ALA A 194 0.49 11.72 8.85
N GLY A 195 1.67 11.12 8.77
CA GLY A 195 1.86 9.78 9.29
C GLY A 195 3.32 9.39 9.39
N VAL A 196 3.61 8.51 10.32
CA VAL A 196 4.92 7.88 10.51
C VAL A 196 4.84 6.41 10.14
N SER A 197 5.90 5.90 9.51
CA SER A 197 5.94 4.52 9.05
C SER A 197 7.32 3.93 9.23
N ILE A 198 7.35 2.60 9.37
CA ILE A 198 8.56 1.80 9.22
C ILE A 198 8.36 0.78 8.09
N ALA A 199 9.39 -0.01 7.77
CA ALA A 199 9.26 -1.16 6.89
C ALA A 199 9.73 -2.44 7.58
N ILE A 200 9.03 -3.53 7.28
CA ILE A 200 9.35 -4.90 7.68
C ILE A 200 9.60 -5.69 6.38
N PRO A 201 10.83 -6.18 6.16
CA PRO A 201 11.16 -6.96 4.97
C PRO A 201 10.27 -8.20 4.82
N GLY A 202 9.87 -8.48 3.59
CA GLY A 202 9.15 -9.71 3.25
C GLY A 202 10.04 -10.94 3.38
N ARG A 203 9.44 -12.11 3.65
CA ARG A 203 10.11 -13.43 3.70
C ARG A 203 9.28 -14.46 2.95
N ASP A 204 9.91 -15.53 2.49
CA ASP A 204 9.22 -16.69 1.89
C ASP A 204 8.24 -16.33 0.75
N GLY A 205 8.68 -15.42 -0.13
CA GLY A 205 7.89 -14.97 -1.29
C GLY A 205 6.78 -13.97 -0.96
N ARG A 206 6.73 -13.45 0.28
CA ARG A 206 5.71 -12.48 0.72
C ARG A 206 6.18 -11.04 0.51
N PRO A 207 5.25 -10.11 0.29
CA PRO A 207 5.60 -8.70 0.18
C PRO A 207 6.15 -8.17 1.51
N ALA A 208 7.00 -7.15 1.41
CA ALA A 208 7.35 -6.34 2.57
C ALA A 208 6.12 -5.58 3.08
N LEU A 209 6.04 -5.39 4.39
CA LEU A 209 4.97 -4.69 5.07
C LEU A 209 5.45 -3.33 5.56
N ALA A 210 4.61 -2.30 5.48
CA ALA A 210 4.84 -1.01 6.13
C ALA A 210 3.72 -0.73 7.13
N PRO A 211 3.92 -1.03 8.42
CA PRO A 211 3.04 -0.54 9.45
C PRO A 211 3.20 0.98 9.61
N TYR A 212 2.08 1.65 9.86
CA TYR A 212 2.03 3.11 9.98
C TYR A 212 1.08 3.57 11.08
N ILE A 213 1.32 4.79 11.54
CA ILE A 213 0.41 5.56 12.40
C ILE A 213 0.07 6.85 11.64
N ALA A 214 -1.22 7.12 11.46
CA ALA A 214 -1.75 8.25 10.73
C ALA A 214 -2.57 9.18 11.63
N PHE A 215 -2.36 10.48 11.49
CA PHE A 215 -2.93 11.52 12.34
C PHE A 215 -3.11 12.83 11.56
N ALA A 216 -3.96 13.73 12.05
CA ALA A 216 -4.02 15.07 11.51
C ALA A 216 -2.75 15.84 11.89
N VAL A 217 -2.21 16.62 10.96
CA VAL A 217 -0.93 17.37 11.12
C VAL A 217 -0.92 18.20 12.41
N ALA A 218 -2.06 18.79 12.76
CA ALA A 218 -2.22 19.64 13.95
C ALA A 218 -2.18 18.87 15.29
N GLN A 219 -2.32 17.55 15.29
CA GLN A 219 -2.41 16.75 16.52
C GLN A 219 -1.03 16.37 17.09
N VAL A 220 0.02 16.34 16.26
CA VAL A 220 1.32 15.79 16.65
C VAL A 220 2.46 16.69 16.19
N ASP A 221 3.18 17.23 17.17
CA ASP A 221 4.40 18.00 16.96
C ASP A 221 5.58 17.11 16.57
N LYS A 222 6.74 17.72 16.29
CA LYS A 222 7.93 16.98 15.85
C LYS A 222 8.42 15.96 16.88
N GLY A 223 8.33 16.27 18.17
CA GLY A 223 8.74 15.35 19.25
C GLY A 223 7.83 14.14 19.34
N GLY A 224 6.52 14.36 19.25
CA GLY A 224 5.50 13.32 19.24
C GLY A 224 5.67 12.36 18.05
N ARG A 225 6.03 12.87 16.86
CA ARG A 225 6.27 12.01 15.68
C ARG A 225 7.44 11.06 15.89
N ALA A 226 8.54 11.53 16.46
CA ALA A 226 9.68 10.67 16.79
C ALA A 226 9.30 9.60 17.81
N ARG A 227 8.47 9.93 18.82
CA ARG A 227 7.94 8.95 19.77
C ARG A 227 7.07 7.90 19.09
N LEU A 228 6.15 8.31 18.21
CA LEU A 228 5.29 7.38 17.47
C LEU A 228 6.11 6.45 16.56
N ALA A 229 7.18 6.96 15.94
CA ALA A 229 8.10 6.14 15.16
C ALA A 229 8.86 5.13 16.03
N ALA A 230 9.33 5.54 17.21
CA ALA A 230 9.97 4.64 18.16
C ALA A 230 9.03 3.50 18.58
N MET A 231 7.75 3.78 18.84
CA MET A 231 6.76 2.74 19.14
C MET A 231 6.63 1.70 18.01
N LEU A 232 6.65 2.15 16.75
CA LEU A 232 6.64 1.24 15.61
C LEU A 232 7.93 0.39 15.53
N GLN A 233 9.09 1.00 15.81
CA GLN A 233 10.37 0.30 15.80
C GLN A 233 10.47 -0.74 16.92
N ASP A 234 10.03 -0.41 18.13
CA ASP A 234 9.97 -1.33 19.28
C ASP A 234 9.02 -2.49 18.99
N MET A 235 7.88 -2.21 18.35
CA MET A 235 6.96 -3.23 17.88
C MET A 235 7.62 -4.18 16.88
N ALA A 236 8.28 -3.66 15.83
CA ALA A 236 8.98 -4.52 14.87
C ALA A 236 10.12 -5.35 15.49
N ALA A 237 10.84 -4.78 16.48
CA ALA A 237 11.90 -5.48 17.20
C ALA A 237 11.34 -6.65 18.03
N SER A 238 10.20 -6.47 18.71
CA SER A 238 9.58 -7.52 19.52
C SER A 238 9.01 -8.68 18.71
N LEU A 239 8.58 -8.44 17.47
CA LEU A 239 8.04 -9.46 16.56
C LEU A 239 9.12 -10.33 15.90
N SER A 240 10.40 -10.08 16.20
CA SER A 240 11.53 -10.74 15.55
C SER A 240 12.49 -11.35 16.58
N PRO A 241 12.30 -12.63 16.97
CA PRO A 241 13.31 -13.34 17.76
C PRO A 241 14.56 -13.55 16.87
N GLY A 242 15.46 -12.56 16.89
CA GLY A 242 16.65 -12.50 16.03
C GLY A 242 17.06 -11.10 15.55
N GLY A 243 16.28 -10.04 15.86
CA GLY A 243 16.63 -8.66 15.52
C GLY A 243 16.47 -8.37 14.02
N LEU A 244 15.29 -7.88 13.62
CA LEU A 244 15.17 -7.21 12.33
C LEU A 244 15.97 -5.90 12.41
N GLN A 245 17.04 -5.80 11.63
CA GLN A 245 17.46 -4.48 11.18
C GLN A 245 16.38 -3.96 10.25
N ALA A 246 15.88 -2.74 10.51
CA ALA A 246 14.86 -2.06 9.70
C ALA A 246 15.21 -2.00 8.20
N PHE A 247 16.48 -2.26 7.85
CA PHE A 247 16.96 -2.49 6.50
C PHE A 247 18.04 -3.58 6.51
N PRO A 248 18.09 -4.51 5.54
CA PRO A 248 19.27 -5.32 5.35
C PRO A 248 20.44 -4.39 4.98
N LEU A 249 21.52 -4.39 5.77
CA LEU A 249 22.77 -3.74 5.38
C LEU A 249 23.22 -4.36 4.05
N HIS A 250 23.23 -3.58 2.97
CA HIS A 250 23.98 -3.96 1.78
C HIS A 250 25.45 -4.07 2.18
N ARG A 251 25.94 -5.30 2.40
CA ARG A 251 27.37 -5.56 2.29
C ARG A 251 27.72 -5.28 0.84
N GLU A 252 28.36 -4.14 0.59
CA GLU A 252 29.08 -3.92 -0.66
C GLU A 252 29.91 -5.18 -0.92
N ARG A 253 29.62 -5.87 -2.03
CA ARG A 253 30.59 -6.80 -2.59
C ARG A 253 31.75 -5.93 -3.05
N SER A 254 32.74 -5.77 -2.17
CA SER A 254 34.07 -5.30 -2.54
C SER A 254 34.56 -6.19 -3.66
N SER A 255 34.38 -5.72 -4.88
CA SER A 255 35.00 -6.26 -6.09
C SER A 255 36.03 -5.22 -6.48
N LYS A 256 37.14 -5.22 -5.75
CA LYS A 256 38.40 -4.68 -6.23
C LYS A 256 39.53 -5.68 -5.94
N GLU A 257 40.25 -5.96 -7.02
CA GLU A 257 41.67 -6.32 -7.05
C GLU A 257 42.05 -7.74 -6.59
N ALA A 258 41.87 -8.69 -7.51
CA ALA A 258 42.86 -9.74 -7.76
C ALA A 258 42.82 -10.16 -9.24
N ALA A 259 43.21 -9.22 -10.11
CA ALA A 259 43.81 -9.54 -11.39
C ALA A 259 45.03 -8.62 -11.53
N LEU A 260 46.17 -9.09 -11.03
CA LEU A 260 47.56 -8.79 -11.43
C LEU A 260 48.50 -9.26 -10.32
N GLY A 261 49.08 -10.43 -10.53
CA GLY A 261 50.01 -11.16 -9.67
C GLY A 261 50.18 -12.56 -10.22
#